data_AF-A0A5J4PBP0-F1
#
_entry.id   AF-A0A5J4PBP0-F1
#
_cell.length_a   1.000
_cell.length_b   1.000
_cell.length_c   1.000
_cell.angle_alpha   90.00
_cell.angle_beta   90.00
_cell.angle_gamma   90.00
#
_symmetry.space_group_name_H-M   'P 1'
#
loop_
_entity.id
_entity.type
_entity.pdbx_description
1 polymer ?
#
loop_
_entity_poly.entity_id
_entity_poly.type
_entity_poly.pdbx_seq_one_letter_code
_entity_poly.pdbx_strand_id
1 'polypeptide(L)'
;IARALGRTEEADYYLHCSYNYRNVFNPETGFFHPKDKDGRFIKNLDYRISGGPGARDYYDENNAYVYRWDVQHNIADLIDLLHGNESFINALEDMYNTPYGMSRWEFYNTLPDHTGNVGMFSMANEPSLHIPYLYNYAGQPWRTQKRIRNLLDQWFRNDLMGIPGDEDGGGMSAFVVFSQMGFYPVTPGSPTYNIGSPVFSYVKIDLGGGKYFEIKANGAS
;
A
#
# COMPACT_ATOMS: atom_id res chain seq x y z
N ILE A 1 -22.15 -1.09 2.35
CA ILE A 1 -23.17 -2.14 2.61
C ILE A 1 -24.47 -1.55 3.15
N ALA A 2 -24.48 -0.90 4.33
CA ALA A 2 -25.70 -0.30 4.93
C ALA A 2 -26.53 0.55 3.95
N ARG A 3 -25.87 1.42 3.17
CA ARG A 3 -26.51 2.22 2.12
C ARG A 3 -27.24 1.38 1.06
N ALA A 4 -26.66 0.27 0.62
CA ALA A 4 -27.27 -0.62 -0.37
C ALA A 4 -28.50 -1.38 0.19
N LEU A 5 -28.55 -1.54 1.51
CA LEU A 5 -29.69 -2.14 2.23
C LEU A 5 -30.75 -1.12 2.66
N GLY A 6 -30.59 0.17 2.30
CA GLY A 6 -31.51 1.23 2.70
C GLY A 6 -31.42 1.65 4.17
N ARG A 7 -30.34 1.27 4.88
CA ARG A 7 -30.13 1.62 6.30
C ARG A 7 -29.35 2.93 6.42
N THR A 8 -30.04 4.05 6.27
CA THR A 8 -29.41 5.38 6.18
C THR A 8 -28.67 5.78 7.46
N GLU A 9 -29.28 5.65 8.64
CA GLU A 9 -28.65 6.05 9.91
C GLU A 9 -27.35 5.27 10.18
N GLU A 10 -27.37 3.94 9.95
CA GLU A 10 -26.17 3.11 10.06
C GLU A 10 -25.11 3.52 9.03
N ALA A 11 -25.53 3.82 7.80
CA ALA A 11 -24.60 4.26 6.75
C ALA A 11 -23.91 5.58 7.10
N ASP A 12 -24.65 6.54 7.65
CA ASP A 12 -24.10 7.85 8.05
C ASP A 12 -23.18 7.72 9.26
N TYR A 13 -23.53 6.87 10.23
CA TYR A 13 -22.66 6.56 11.37
C TYR A 13 -21.32 5.98 10.93
N TYR A 14 -21.32 4.92 10.11
CA TYR A 14 -20.06 4.31 9.65
C TYR A 14 -19.29 5.21 8.68
N LEU A 15 -19.98 6.04 7.89
CA LEU A 15 -19.32 7.05 7.08
C LEU A 15 -18.58 8.06 7.96
N HIS A 16 -19.19 8.54 9.04
CA HIS A 16 -18.51 9.42 9.99
C HIS A 16 -17.29 8.73 10.62
N CYS A 17 -17.43 7.50 11.09
CA CYS A 17 -16.31 6.72 11.64
C CYS A 17 -15.20 6.46 10.63
N SER A 18 -15.50 6.38 9.32
CA SER A 18 -14.49 6.16 8.28
C SER A 18 -13.45 7.27 8.21
N TYR A 19 -13.72 8.47 8.77
CA TYR A 19 -12.77 9.58 8.85
C TYR A 19 -11.88 9.56 10.10
N ASN A 20 -11.99 8.55 10.97
CA ASN A 20 -11.24 8.49 12.24
C ASN A 20 -9.72 8.47 12.08
N TYR A 21 -9.18 8.09 10.91
CA TYR A 21 -7.73 8.20 10.62
C TYR A 21 -7.21 9.62 10.84
N ARG A 22 -8.05 10.65 10.62
CA ARG A 22 -7.72 12.06 10.86
C ARG A 22 -7.42 12.37 12.33
N ASN A 23 -7.93 11.57 13.27
CA ASN A 23 -7.69 11.78 14.71
C ASN A 23 -6.23 11.56 15.10
N VAL A 24 -5.48 10.78 14.32
CA VAL A 24 -4.06 10.49 14.55
C VAL A 24 -3.15 11.09 13.48
N PHE A 25 -3.69 11.81 12.50
CA PHE A 25 -2.86 12.52 11.53
C PHE A 25 -2.19 13.72 12.18
N ASN A 26 -0.86 13.80 12.08
CA ASN A 26 -0.09 14.95 12.52
C ASN A 26 0.28 15.82 11.31
N PRO A 27 -0.33 17.01 11.15
CA PRO A 27 -0.11 17.87 9.97
C PRO A 27 1.30 18.46 9.91
N GLU A 28 2.02 18.55 11.03
CA GLU A 28 3.40 19.07 11.02
C GLU A 28 4.38 18.08 10.40
N THR A 29 4.09 16.78 10.51
CA THR A 29 4.98 15.70 10.05
C THR A 29 4.46 14.97 8.82
N GLY A 30 3.17 15.10 8.51
CA GLY A 30 2.52 14.37 7.42
C GLY A 30 2.43 12.86 7.65
N PHE A 31 2.45 12.41 8.91
CA PHE A 31 2.31 10.99 9.28
C PHE A 31 1.10 10.76 10.18
N PHE A 32 0.58 9.53 10.16
CA PHE A 32 -0.28 9.04 11.24
C PHE A 32 0.58 8.75 12.46
N HIS A 33 0.48 9.62 13.46
CA HIS A 33 1.35 9.68 14.63
C HIS A 33 0.60 9.14 15.85
N PRO A 34 1.13 8.11 16.54
CA PRO A 34 0.51 7.57 17.74
C PRO A 34 0.34 8.63 18.84
N LYS A 35 -0.75 8.49 19.59
CA LYS A 35 -1.10 9.35 20.72
C LYS A 35 -1.11 8.54 22.00
N ASP A 36 -0.72 9.17 23.11
CA ASP A 36 -0.88 8.60 24.44
C ASP A 36 -2.36 8.58 24.88
N LYS A 37 -2.62 7.97 26.04
CA LYS A 37 -3.96 7.90 26.65
C LYS A 37 -4.60 9.27 26.93
N ASP A 38 -3.79 10.32 26.99
CA ASP A 38 -4.24 11.70 27.25
C ASP A 38 -4.43 12.48 25.93
N GLY A 39 -4.29 11.80 24.78
CA GLY A 39 -4.50 12.36 23.44
C GLY A 39 -3.32 13.17 22.89
N ARG A 40 -2.16 13.12 23.53
CA ARG A 40 -0.96 13.86 23.09
C ARG A 40 -0.12 12.99 22.17
N PHE A 41 0.41 13.58 21.09
CA PHE A 41 1.34 12.88 20.21
C PHE A 41 2.61 12.46 20.98
N ILE A 42 3.02 11.21 20.77
CA ILE A 42 4.21 10.65 21.41
C ILE A 42 5.47 11.38 20.93
N LYS A 43 6.30 11.85 21.86
CA LYS A 43 7.51 12.61 21.51
C LYS A 43 8.68 11.68 21.14
N ASN A 44 9.62 12.18 20.35
CA ASN A 44 10.85 11.49 19.95
C ASN A 44 10.62 10.14 19.25
N LEU A 45 9.52 10.05 18.49
CA LEU A 45 9.21 8.88 17.67
C LEU A 45 10.10 8.89 16.41
N ASP A 46 10.78 7.77 16.16
CA ASP A 46 11.43 7.52 14.87
C ASP A 46 10.45 6.78 13.96
N TYR A 47 9.96 7.47 12.92
CA TYR A 47 8.98 6.92 11.97
C TYR A 47 9.47 5.72 11.15
N ARG A 48 10.78 5.43 11.17
CA ARG A 48 11.36 4.27 10.46
C ARG A 48 11.14 2.96 11.21
N ILE A 49 10.73 3.02 12.48
CA ILE A 49 10.46 1.86 13.34
C ILE A 49 9.10 1.98 14.04
N SER A 50 8.48 0.84 14.34
CA SER A 50 7.21 0.78 15.11
C SER A 50 7.41 0.90 16.61
N GLY A 51 8.55 0.46 17.13
CA GLY A 51 8.69 0.18 18.57
C GLY A 51 8.08 -1.16 18.97
N GLY A 52 8.38 -1.60 20.18
CA GLY A 52 7.87 -2.86 20.72
C GLY A 52 8.56 -4.11 20.19
N PRO A 53 8.41 -5.25 20.89
CA PRO A 53 8.87 -6.54 20.40
C PRO A 53 8.19 -6.93 19.07
N GLY A 54 8.99 -7.18 18.03
CA GLY A 54 8.48 -7.54 16.70
C GLY A 54 7.69 -6.43 16.01
N ALA A 55 7.98 -5.16 16.32
CA ALA A 55 7.35 -4.00 15.69
C ALA A 55 5.83 -3.90 15.91
N ARG A 56 5.35 -4.11 17.15
CA ARG A 56 3.91 -4.16 17.47
C ARG A 56 3.41 -3.07 18.43
N ASP A 57 4.19 -2.02 18.69
CA ASP A 57 3.72 -0.93 19.57
C ASP A 57 2.82 0.07 18.84
N TYR A 58 3.20 0.53 17.63
CA TYR A 58 2.49 1.63 16.94
C TYR A 58 2.05 1.30 15.52
N TYR A 59 2.88 0.58 14.75
CA TYR A 59 2.67 0.23 13.34
C TYR A 59 2.93 -1.27 13.18
N ASP A 60 1.88 -2.09 13.07
CA ASP A 60 2.00 -3.55 13.15
C ASP A 60 2.93 -4.10 12.04
N GLU A 61 4.01 -4.76 12.45
CA GLU A 61 5.00 -5.46 11.60
C GLU A 61 5.72 -4.57 10.56
N ASN A 62 5.47 -3.26 10.60
CA ASN A 62 6.00 -2.31 9.64
C ASN A 62 6.31 -0.96 10.29
N ASN A 63 6.34 0.12 9.53
CA ASN A 63 6.65 1.44 10.07
C ASN A 63 5.69 2.53 9.55
N ALA A 64 5.87 3.76 10.02
CA ALA A 64 4.98 4.86 9.69
C ALA A 64 5.06 5.23 8.20
N TYR A 65 6.19 4.97 7.54
CA TYR A 65 6.36 5.22 6.12
C TYR A 65 5.45 4.35 5.26
N VAL A 66 5.15 3.12 5.68
CA VAL A 66 4.16 2.26 5.01
C VAL A 66 2.75 2.61 5.45
N TYR A 67 2.50 2.75 6.76
CA TYR A 67 1.16 3.02 7.28
C TYR A 67 0.61 4.41 6.94
N ARG A 68 1.46 5.38 6.53
CA ARG A 68 1.03 6.67 5.98
C ARG A 68 0.03 6.51 4.82
N TRP A 69 0.09 5.38 4.11
CA TRP A 69 -0.69 5.15 2.90
C TRP A 69 -1.97 4.34 3.12
N ASP A 70 -2.26 3.94 4.36
CA ASP A 70 -3.36 3.03 4.68
C ASP A 70 -4.73 3.76 4.84
N VAL A 71 -5.07 4.54 3.83
CA VAL A 71 -6.38 5.22 3.68
C VAL A 71 -6.99 4.85 2.32
N GLN A 72 -6.97 3.55 2.02
CA GLN A 72 -7.37 2.99 0.73
C GLN A 72 -8.80 3.38 0.33
N HIS A 73 -9.69 3.61 1.30
CA HIS A 73 -11.08 4.01 1.06
C HIS A 73 -11.25 5.50 0.74
N ASN A 74 -10.26 6.36 1.01
CA ASN A 74 -10.36 7.79 0.77
C ASN A 74 -9.00 8.45 0.43
N ILE A 75 -8.40 7.99 -0.67
CA ILE A 75 -7.08 8.47 -1.12
C ILE A 75 -7.11 9.95 -1.51
N ALA A 76 -8.23 10.47 -2.03
CA ALA A 76 -8.38 11.89 -2.33
C ALA A 76 -8.18 12.77 -1.08
N ASP A 77 -8.75 12.34 0.04
CA ASP A 77 -8.58 13.02 1.33
C ASP A 77 -7.15 12.93 1.84
N LEU A 78 -6.48 11.79 1.66
CA LEU A 78 -5.06 11.63 2.00
C LEU A 78 -4.16 12.56 1.16
N ILE A 79 -4.47 12.76 -0.13
CA ILE A 79 -3.80 13.75 -0.97
C ILE A 79 -3.98 15.16 -0.41
N ASP A 80 -5.19 15.53 0.00
CA ASP A 80 -5.47 16.84 0.60
C ASP A 80 -4.74 17.03 1.93
N LEU A 81 -4.72 15.99 2.78
CA LEU A 81 -3.97 15.97 4.05
C LEU A 81 -2.46 16.17 3.85
N LEU A 82 -1.92 15.64 2.74
CA LEU A 82 -0.52 15.84 2.34
C LEU A 82 -0.32 17.07 1.47
N HIS A 83 -1.26 18.01 1.42
CA HIS A 83 -1.15 19.29 0.72
C HIS A 83 -1.07 19.18 -0.82
N GLY A 84 -1.76 18.19 -1.39
CA GLY A 84 -1.98 18.04 -2.83
C GLY A 84 -0.99 17.09 -3.53
N ASN A 85 -1.23 16.90 -4.83
CA ASN A 85 -0.57 15.86 -5.64
C ASN A 85 0.96 15.89 -5.61
N GLU A 86 1.56 17.08 -5.69
CA GLU A 86 3.03 17.21 -5.73
C GLU A 86 3.66 16.73 -4.42
N SER A 87 3.13 17.19 -3.29
CA SER A 87 3.62 16.81 -1.97
C SER A 87 3.33 15.33 -1.66
N PHE A 88 2.16 14.82 -2.06
CA PHE A 88 1.84 13.39 -1.99
C PHE A 88 2.86 12.52 -2.76
N ILE A 89 3.21 12.91 -3.98
CA ILE A 89 4.22 12.21 -4.80
C ILE A 89 5.61 12.32 -4.18
N ASN A 90 5.99 13.49 -3.69
CA ASN A 90 7.27 13.68 -3.02
C ASN A 90 7.36 12.80 -1.76
N ALA A 91 6.28 12.66 -1.00
CA ALA A 91 6.22 11.78 0.16
C ALA A 91 6.32 10.28 -0.22
N LEU A 92 5.74 9.86 -1.36
CA LEU A 92 5.95 8.52 -1.91
C LEU A 92 7.41 8.29 -2.27
N GLU A 93 8.03 9.22 -3.00
CA GLU A 93 9.44 9.13 -3.36
C GLU A 93 10.35 9.19 -2.12
N ASP A 94 10.01 9.99 -1.11
CA ASP A 94 10.73 10.05 0.16
C ASP A 94 10.73 8.69 0.87
N MET A 95 9.61 7.96 0.89
CA MET A 95 9.57 6.58 1.39
C MET A 95 10.55 5.68 0.62
N TYR A 96 10.54 5.72 -0.71
CA TYR A 96 11.42 4.88 -1.53
C TYR A 96 12.91 5.23 -1.42
N ASN A 97 13.24 6.46 -0.99
CA ASN A 97 14.62 6.96 -0.94
C ASN A 97 15.18 7.08 0.49
N THR A 98 14.33 7.04 1.53
CA THR A 98 14.77 7.13 2.92
C THR A 98 15.58 5.90 3.31
N PRO A 99 16.82 6.06 3.81
CA PRO A 99 17.61 4.94 4.31
C PRO A 99 17.17 4.52 5.72
N TYR A 100 17.53 3.29 6.14
CA TYR A 100 17.24 2.78 7.49
C TYR A 100 17.76 3.70 8.61
N GLY A 101 18.88 4.40 8.37
CA GLY A 101 19.55 5.24 9.36
C GLY A 101 20.11 4.49 10.57
N MET A 102 20.21 3.17 10.43
CA MET A 102 20.81 2.22 11.36
C MET A 102 21.46 1.09 10.56
N SER A 103 22.17 0.19 11.25
CA SER A 103 22.74 -0.97 10.56
C SER A 103 21.64 -1.90 10.04
N ARG A 104 21.89 -2.65 8.95
CA ARG A 104 20.92 -3.63 8.45
C ARG A 104 20.56 -4.67 9.51
N TRP A 105 21.55 -5.10 10.29
CA TRP A 105 21.35 -6.06 11.36
C TRP A 105 20.37 -5.52 12.42
N GLU A 106 20.57 -4.28 12.85
CA GLU A 106 19.68 -3.62 13.82
C GLU A 106 18.27 -3.42 13.26
N PHE A 107 18.16 -3.02 11.99
CA PHE A 107 16.88 -2.87 11.30
C PHE A 107 16.10 -4.18 11.28
N TYR A 108 16.68 -5.27 10.76
CA TYR A 108 15.98 -6.57 10.68
C TYR A 108 15.80 -7.25 12.03
N ASN A 109 16.61 -6.92 13.05
CA ASN A 109 16.35 -7.38 14.42
C ASN A 109 15.13 -6.68 15.04
N THR A 110 14.81 -5.46 14.58
CA THR A 110 13.67 -4.67 15.06
C THR A 110 12.40 -4.93 14.23
N LEU A 111 12.57 -5.09 12.91
CA LEU A 111 11.53 -5.26 11.89
C LEU A 111 11.85 -6.50 11.04
N PRO A 112 11.68 -7.72 11.58
CA PRO A 112 12.04 -8.95 10.88
C PRO A 112 11.21 -9.20 9.62
N ASP A 113 9.95 -8.77 9.62
CA ASP A 113 8.99 -9.02 8.52
C ASP A 113 9.02 -7.92 7.45
N HIS A 114 9.83 -6.88 7.66
CA HIS A 114 10.02 -5.77 6.72
C HIS A 114 11.15 -6.08 5.74
N THR A 115 11.02 -7.14 4.95
CA THR A 115 12.00 -7.55 3.93
C THR A 115 11.60 -7.06 2.53
N GLY A 116 12.31 -7.47 1.46
CA GLY A 116 12.01 -6.96 0.11
C GLY A 116 12.14 -5.44 -0.03
N ASN A 117 13.11 -4.83 0.66
CA ASN A 117 13.12 -3.39 0.90
C ASN A 117 13.49 -2.54 -0.32
N VAL A 118 12.73 -1.46 -0.53
CA VAL A 118 13.09 -0.34 -1.42
C VAL A 118 12.98 0.96 -0.63
N GLY A 119 14.08 1.38 0.00
CA GLY A 119 14.02 2.41 1.04
C GLY A 119 13.23 1.91 2.25
N MET A 120 12.20 2.65 2.67
CA MET A 120 11.26 2.23 3.71
C MET A 120 10.08 1.39 3.19
N PHE A 121 9.93 1.20 1.88
CA PHE A 121 8.91 0.30 1.33
C PHE A 121 9.28 -1.18 1.56
N SER A 122 8.29 -2.02 1.88
CA SER A 122 8.42 -3.48 1.94
C SER A 122 7.72 -4.14 0.76
N MET A 123 8.40 -4.95 -0.06
CA MET A 123 7.65 -5.79 -1.01
C MET A 123 7.12 -7.08 -0.36
N ALA A 124 7.51 -7.35 0.89
CA ALA A 124 7.34 -8.64 1.53
C ALA A 124 6.12 -8.75 2.46
N ASN A 125 5.29 -7.70 2.57
CA ASN A 125 4.21 -7.63 3.55
C ASN A 125 3.00 -6.84 2.99
N GLU A 126 1.79 -7.26 3.35
CA GLU A 126 0.49 -6.83 2.82
C GLU A 126 0.25 -5.31 2.86
N PRO A 127 0.58 -4.58 3.95
CA PRO A 127 0.30 -3.15 4.06
C PRO A 127 0.97 -2.30 2.96
N SER A 128 1.92 -2.88 2.23
CA SER A 128 2.64 -2.19 1.16
C SER A 128 2.07 -2.42 -0.25
N LEU A 129 1.28 -3.47 -0.47
CA LEU A 129 0.96 -3.97 -1.81
C LEU A 129 0.21 -2.95 -2.69
N HIS A 130 -0.64 -2.11 -2.10
CA HIS A 130 -1.38 -1.08 -2.84
C HIS A 130 -0.56 0.18 -3.15
N ILE A 131 0.52 0.45 -2.41
CA ILE A 131 1.26 1.71 -2.47
C ILE A 131 1.77 2.06 -3.88
N PRO A 132 2.32 1.11 -4.69
CA PRO A 132 2.79 1.41 -6.03
C PRO A 132 1.71 1.97 -6.96
N TYR A 133 0.42 1.70 -6.68
CA TYR A 133 -0.71 2.20 -7.48
C TYR A 133 -1.12 3.62 -7.13
N LEU A 134 -0.61 4.19 -6.03
CA LEU A 134 -1.07 5.49 -5.52
C LEU A 134 -0.68 6.67 -6.42
N TYR A 135 0.34 6.53 -7.28
CA TYR A 135 0.67 7.57 -8.26
C TYR A 135 -0.47 7.81 -9.27
N ASN A 136 -1.36 6.84 -9.49
CA ASN A 136 -2.54 7.02 -10.34
C ASN A 136 -3.45 8.12 -9.78
N TYR A 137 -3.65 8.13 -8.46
CA TYR A 137 -4.52 9.09 -7.78
C TYR A 137 -3.94 10.49 -7.77
N ALA A 138 -2.61 10.62 -7.80
CA ALA A 138 -1.90 11.90 -7.86
C ALA A 138 -1.58 12.37 -9.30
N GLY A 139 -2.12 11.70 -10.33
CA GLY A 139 -1.99 12.13 -11.73
C GLY A 139 -0.66 11.78 -12.42
N GLN A 140 0.13 10.85 -11.87
CA GLN A 140 1.37 10.36 -12.49
C GLN A 140 1.36 8.83 -12.73
N PRO A 141 0.42 8.30 -13.53
CA PRO A 141 0.26 6.85 -13.73
C PRO A 141 1.48 6.16 -14.35
N TRP A 142 2.34 6.88 -15.08
CA TRP A 142 3.59 6.34 -15.61
C TRP A 142 4.57 5.90 -14.50
N ARG A 143 4.49 6.51 -13.31
CA ARG A 143 5.27 6.08 -12.14
C ARG A 143 4.73 4.78 -11.55
N THR A 144 3.41 4.63 -11.47
CA THR A 144 2.77 3.35 -11.11
C THR A 144 3.27 2.23 -12.01
N GLN A 145 3.19 2.43 -13.33
CA GLN A 145 3.61 1.45 -14.34
C GLN A 145 5.08 1.04 -14.15
N LYS A 146 5.98 2.03 -14.07
CA LYS A 146 7.41 1.79 -13.87
C LYS A 146 7.69 1.06 -12.55
N ARG A 147 7.06 1.50 -11.46
CA ARG A 147 7.31 0.97 -10.11
C ARG A 147 6.87 -0.48 -10.00
N ILE A 148 5.67 -0.82 -10.46
CA ILE A 148 5.14 -2.19 -10.41
C ILE A 148 6.03 -3.13 -11.22
N ARG A 149 6.40 -2.76 -12.45
CA ARG A 149 7.28 -3.60 -13.29
C ARG A 149 8.62 -3.88 -12.61
N ASN A 150 9.25 -2.85 -12.07
CA ASN A 150 10.50 -3.00 -11.33
C ASN A 150 10.35 -3.89 -10.08
N LEU A 151 9.28 -3.70 -9.29
CA LEU A 151 9.06 -4.50 -8.08
C LEU A 151 8.79 -5.97 -8.40
N LEU A 152 8.00 -6.25 -9.45
CA LEU A 152 7.76 -7.61 -9.94
C LEU A 152 9.07 -8.29 -10.34
N ASP A 153 9.87 -7.63 -11.18
CA ASP A 153 11.12 -8.18 -11.70
C ASP A 153 12.18 -8.39 -10.60
N GLN A 154 12.22 -7.51 -9.60
CA GLN A 154 13.22 -7.57 -8.53
C GLN A 154 12.93 -8.64 -7.48
N TRP A 155 11.65 -8.78 -7.09
CA TRP A 155 11.29 -9.50 -5.87
C TRP A 155 10.59 -10.83 -6.12
N PHE A 156 10.00 -11.04 -7.29
CA PHE A 156 9.26 -12.27 -7.60
C PHE A 156 10.00 -13.07 -8.67
N ARG A 157 10.70 -14.12 -8.22
CA ARG A 157 11.58 -14.93 -9.06
C ARG A 157 11.04 -16.35 -9.20
N ASN A 158 11.49 -17.06 -10.22
CA ASN A 158 11.10 -18.46 -10.44
C ASN A 158 12.06 -19.46 -9.76
N ASP A 159 12.59 -19.10 -8.59
CA ASP A 159 13.52 -19.92 -7.81
C ASP A 159 13.09 -20.05 -6.34
N LEU A 160 13.87 -20.76 -5.53
CA LEU A 160 13.55 -21.07 -4.14
C LEU A 160 13.37 -19.82 -3.26
N MET A 161 14.00 -18.69 -3.60
CA MET A 161 13.83 -17.41 -2.88
C MET A 161 12.96 -16.45 -3.69
N GLY A 162 12.02 -16.99 -4.46
CA GLY A 162 11.16 -16.26 -5.39
C GLY A 162 10.00 -15.49 -4.77
N ILE A 163 9.85 -15.54 -3.45
CA ILE A 163 8.86 -14.77 -2.69
C ILE A 163 9.65 -13.96 -1.66
N PRO A 164 9.47 -12.62 -1.61
CA PRO A 164 10.30 -11.76 -0.78
C PRO A 164 10.00 -11.85 0.72
N GLY A 165 8.85 -12.39 1.11
CA GLY A 165 8.37 -12.56 2.48
C GLY A 165 7.44 -13.77 2.61
N ASP A 166 6.54 -13.71 3.60
CA ASP A 166 5.51 -14.73 3.78
C ASP A 166 4.52 -14.70 2.60
N GLU A 167 3.97 -15.87 2.25
CA GLU A 167 3.07 -16.00 1.09
C GLU A 167 1.62 -15.64 1.44
N ASP A 168 1.29 -15.76 2.73
CA ASP A 168 0.01 -15.41 3.35
C ASP A 168 -1.22 -15.99 2.65
N GLY A 169 -1.15 -17.28 2.36
CA GLY A 169 -2.29 -18.08 1.92
C GLY A 169 -2.86 -17.63 0.57
N GLY A 170 -2.01 -17.15 -0.32
CA GLY A 170 -2.37 -16.61 -1.63
C GLY A 170 -2.29 -15.09 -1.73
N GLY A 171 -2.03 -14.35 -0.65
CA GLY A 171 -1.99 -12.88 -0.64
C GLY A 171 -0.96 -12.32 -1.62
N MET A 172 0.30 -12.75 -1.45
CA MET A 172 1.40 -12.34 -2.32
C MET A 172 1.23 -12.82 -3.76
N SER A 173 0.81 -14.08 -3.93
CA SER A 173 0.57 -14.67 -5.26
C SER A 173 -0.55 -13.94 -6.02
N ALA A 174 -1.64 -13.57 -5.33
CA ALA A 174 -2.74 -12.81 -5.93
C ALA A 174 -2.28 -11.42 -6.38
N PHE A 175 -1.46 -10.73 -5.58
CA PHE A 175 -0.86 -9.46 -5.96
C PHE A 175 -0.05 -9.59 -7.26
N VAL A 176 0.80 -10.61 -7.36
CA VAL A 176 1.60 -10.86 -8.57
C VAL A 176 0.69 -11.11 -9.78
N VAL A 177 -0.31 -11.99 -9.65
CA VAL A 177 -1.22 -12.31 -10.75
C VAL A 177 -2.00 -11.08 -11.23
N PHE A 178 -2.62 -10.32 -10.32
CA PHE A 178 -3.30 -9.07 -10.67
C PHE A 178 -2.35 -8.07 -11.36
N SER A 179 -1.18 -7.84 -10.77
CA SER A 179 -0.20 -6.89 -11.28
C SER A 179 0.32 -7.29 -12.66
N GLN A 180 0.59 -8.58 -12.91
CA GLN A 180 1.02 -9.10 -14.20
C GLN A 180 -0.08 -9.02 -15.28
N MET A 181 -1.35 -9.14 -14.90
CA MET A 181 -2.49 -8.85 -15.79
C MET A 181 -2.62 -7.35 -16.10
N GLY A 182 -2.02 -6.48 -15.28
CA GLY A 182 -1.96 -5.04 -15.50
C GLY A 182 -3.00 -4.23 -14.73
N PHE A 183 -3.66 -4.79 -13.70
CA PHE A 183 -4.60 -4.04 -12.87
C PHE A 183 -4.70 -4.61 -11.45
N TYR A 184 -5.09 -3.80 -10.46
CA TYR A 184 -5.14 -4.23 -9.05
C TYR A 184 -6.29 -3.59 -8.25
N PRO A 185 -6.96 -4.33 -7.35
CA PRO A 185 -8.01 -3.79 -6.48
C PRO A 185 -7.42 -3.08 -5.26
N VAL A 186 -7.04 -1.80 -5.41
CA VAL A 186 -6.50 -0.97 -4.31
C VAL A 186 -7.48 -0.79 -3.16
N THR A 187 -8.79 -0.83 -3.39
CA THR A 187 -9.80 -0.61 -2.35
C THR A 187 -10.79 -1.78 -2.35
N PRO A 188 -10.50 -2.88 -1.63
CA PRO A 188 -11.46 -3.96 -1.47
C PRO A 188 -12.82 -3.45 -0.97
N GLY A 189 -13.91 -3.91 -1.58
CA GLY A 189 -15.26 -3.40 -1.33
C GLY A 189 -15.70 -2.26 -2.27
N SER A 190 -14.78 -1.65 -3.00
CA SER A 190 -15.09 -0.82 -4.18
C SER A 190 -15.08 -1.68 -5.46
N PRO A 191 -16.05 -1.55 -6.39
CA PRO A 191 -16.07 -2.30 -7.65
C PRO A 191 -15.13 -1.68 -8.70
N THR A 192 -13.93 -1.25 -8.29
CA THR A 192 -12.97 -0.52 -9.12
C THR A 192 -11.58 -1.13 -9.05
N TYR A 193 -10.91 -1.20 -10.20
CA TYR A 193 -9.53 -1.67 -10.31
C TYR A 193 -8.65 -0.55 -10.85
N ASN A 194 -7.43 -0.44 -10.32
CA ASN A 194 -6.44 0.51 -10.78
C ASN A 194 -5.58 -0.10 -11.88
N ILE A 195 -5.33 0.66 -12.94
CA ILE A 195 -4.43 0.23 -14.02
C ILE A 195 -2.98 0.31 -13.55
N GLY A 196 -2.26 -0.79 -13.74
CA GLY A 196 -0.82 -0.90 -13.58
C GLY A 196 -0.14 -0.96 -14.95
N SER A 197 0.76 -1.94 -15.13
CA SER A 197 1.40 -2.22 -16.42
C SER A 197 1.40 -3.72 -16.67
N PRO A 198 0.71 -4.23 -17.70
CA PRO A 198 0.65 -5.65 -17.98
C PRO A 198 2.04 -6.21 -18.34
N VAL A 199 2.27 -7.47 -17.98
CA VAL A 199 3.48 -8.23 -18.33
C VAL A 199 3.24 -9.09 -19.58
N PHE A 200 2.07 -9.71 -19.67
CA PHE A 200 1.71 -10.55 -20.82
C PHE A 200 1.09 -9.74 -21.95
N SER A 201 1.38 -10.13 -23.20
CA SER A 201 0.78 -9.53 -24.39
C SER A 201 -0.71 -9.86 -24.56
N TYR A 202 -1.16 -11.00 -24.00
CA TYR A 202 -2.55 -11.43 -24.00
C TYR A 202 -2.91 -12.19 -22.72
N VAL A 203 -4.05 -11.84 -22.12
CA VAL A 203 -4.64 -12.55 -20.99
C VAL A 203 -6.12 -12.80 -21.28
N LYS A 204 -6.63 -13.97 -20.91
CA LYS A 204 -8.04 -14.33 -21.00
C LYS A 204 -8.51 -14.94 -19.68
N ILE A 205 -9.50 -14.31 -19.05
CA ILE A 205 -10.10 -14.73 -17.80
C ILE A 205 -11.50 -15.28 -18.08
N ASP A 206 -11.78 -16.50 -17.65
CA ASP A 206 -13.13 -17.08 -17.68
C ASP A 206 -13.94 -16.52 -16.49
N LEU A 207 -15.04 -15.82 -16.80
CA LEU A 207 -15.95 -15.26 -15.80
C LEU A 207 -17.11 -16.21 -15.47
N GLY A 208 -17.16 -17.39 -16.11
CA GLY A 208 -18.28 -18.30 -16.09
C GLY A 208 -19.40 -17.89 -17.06
N GLY A 209 -20.35 -18.81 -17.27
CA GLY A 209 -21.52 -18.56 -18.13
C GLY A 209 -21.16 -18.27 -19.60
N GLY A 210 -20.01 -18.77 -20.07
CA GLY A 210 -19.51 -18.55 -21.44
C GLY A 210 -18.97 -17.13 -21.69
N LYS A 211 -18.77 -16.32 -20.63
CA LYS A 211 -18.22 -14.97 -20.73
C LYS A 211 -16.73 -14.96 -20.42
N TYR A 212 -15.99 -14.16 -21.19
CA TYR A 212 -14.56 -13.97 -21.00
C TYR A 212 -14.22 -12.49 -20.88
N PHE A 213 -13.26 -12.18 -20.01
CA PHE A 213 -12.58 -10.89 -19.99
C PHE A 213 -11.20 -11.05 -20.63
N GLU A 214 -10.95 -10.29 -21.69
CA GLU A 214 -9.72 -10.41 -22.48
C GLU A 214 -8.92 -9.10 -22.45
N ILE A 215 -7.62 -9.23 -22.20
CA ILE A 215 -6.67 -8.12 -22.12
C ILE A 215 -5.66 -8.30 -23.25
N LYS A 216 -5.45 -7.25 -24.04
CA LYS A 216 -4.47 -7.20 -25.13
C LYS A 216 -3.50 -6.07 -24.88
N ALA A 217 -2.24 -6.39 -24.65
CA ALA A 217 -1.17 -5.43 -24.40
C ALA A 217 -0.18 -5.42 -25.58
N ASN A 218 -0.46 -4.56 -26.56
CA ASN A 218 0.40 -4.40 -27.72
C ASN A 218 1.74 -3.80 -27.32
N GLY A 219 2.85 -4.45 -27.68
CA GLY A 219 4.20 -3.98 -27.34
C GLY A 219 4.64 -4.26 -25.90
N ALA A 220 3.94 -5.14 -25.17
CA ALA A 220 4.45 -5.67 -23.91
C ALA A 220 5.73 -6.49 -24.17
N SER A 221 6.80 -6.17 -23.43
CA SER A 221 8.10 -6.86 -23.41
C SER A 221 8.61 -6.98 -21.99
#